data_AF-A0A939JKD9-F1
#
_entry.id   AF-A0A939JKD9-F1
#
_cell.length_a   1.000
_cell.length_b   1.000
_cell.length_c   1.000
_cell.angle_alpha   90.00
_cell.angle_beta   90.00
_cell.angle_gamma   90.00
#
_symmetry.space_group_name_H-M   'P 1'
#
loop_
_entity.id
_entity.type
_entity.pdbx_description
1 polymer ?
#
loop_
_entity_poly.entity_id
_entity_poly.type
_entity_poly.pdbx_seq_one_letter_code
_entity_poly.pdbx_strand_id
1 'polypeptide(L)'
;RTAMAAPDPAALELLDETAEFLGAAIADLVNLFRPERILVGGWAGLLLGPRLLPAVRRYASEYALRHPGERTTIDLGRLGPDAVTVGAATLPLADFFARGGRHRRLDAEEAGGDSADGPQEGSWRRVVVERRSV
;
A
#
# COMPACT_ATOMS: atom_id res chain seq x y z
N ARG A 1 -13.56 -18.46 32.65
CA ARG A 1 -12.50 -19.48 32.40
C ARG A 1 -12.80 -20.10 31.04
N THR A 2 -12.25 -19.54 29.96
CA THR A 2 -12.45 -20.08 28.61
C THR A 2 -11.35 -21.10 28.37
N ALA A 3 -11.70 -22.37 28.19
CA ALA A 3 -10.76 -23.40 27.80
C ALA A 3 -10.25 -23.08 26.39
N MET A 4 -8.96 -22.77 26.27
CA MET A 4 -8.31 -22.52 24.99
C MET A 4 -8.04 -23.89 24.36
N ALA A 5 -8.83 -24.27 23.35
CA ALA A 5 -8.60 -25.51 22.59
C ALA A 5 -7.20 -25.46 21.96
N ALA A 6 -6.50 -26.59 21.97
CA ALA A 6 -5.20 -26.70 21.31
C ALA A 6 -5.36 -26.39 19.80
N PRO A 7 -4.38 -25.73 19.15
CA PRO A 7 -4.43 -25.46 17.72
C PRO A 7 -4.50 -26.77 16.92
N ASP A 8 -5.29 -26.77 15.84
CA ASP A 8 -5.40 -27.89 14.91
C ASP A 8 -4.05 -28.15 14.21
N PRO A 9 -3.47 -29.37 14.32
CA PRO A 9 -2.21 -29.73 13.68
C PRO A 9 -2.18 -29.48 12.16
N ALA A 10 -3.28 -29.78 11.45
CA ALA A 10 -3.33 -29.59 10.00
C ALA A 10 -3.28 -28.10 9.62
N ALA A 11 -3.91 -27.24 10.44
CA ALA A 11 -3.84 -25.79 10.25
C ALA A 11 -2.44 -25.24 10.52
N LEU A 12 -1.70 -25.80 11.48
CA LEU A 12 -0.32 -25.40 11.74
C LEU A 12 0.62 -25.77 10.59
N GLU A 13 0.47 -26.97 10.03
CA GLU A 13 1.25 -27.44 8.89
C GLU A 13 1.03 -26.54 7.65
N LEU A 14 -0.23 -26.24 7.32
CA LEU A 14 -0.57 -25.35 6.21
C LEU A 14 0.01 -23.94 6.41
N LEU A 15 0.02 -23.43 7.64
CA LEU A 15 0.61 -22.14 7.95
C LEU A 15 2.13 -22.17 7.74
N ASP A 16 2.82 -23.21 8.18
CA ASP A 16 4.27 -23.35 7.98
C ASP A 16 4.63 -23.46 6.49
N GLU A 17 3.88 -24.25 5.71
CA GLU A 17 4.03 -24.33 4.25
C GLU A 17 3.80 -22.96 3.58
N THR A 18 2.77 -22.23 4.00
CA THR A 18 2.53 -20.87 3.51
C THR A 18 3.69 -19.92 3.85
N ALA A 19 4.28 -20.06 5.04
CA ALA A 19 5.43 -19.28 5.46
C ALA A 19 6.69 -19.62 4.65
N GLU A 20 6.86 -20.88 4.26
CA GLU A 20 7.95 -21.35 3.40
C GLU A 20 7.88 -20.68 2.03
N PHE A 21 6.73 -20.75 1.36
CA PHE A 21 6.55 -20.12 0.05
C PHE A 21 6.73 -18.60 0.10
N LEU A 22 6.20 -17.95 1.14
CA LEU A 22 6.37 -16.51 1.31
C LEU A 22 7.85 -16.15 1.60
N GLY A 23 8.53 -16.96 2.41
CA GLY A 23 9.95 -16.80 2.71
C GLY A 23 10.82 -16.93 1.45
N ALA A 24 10.57 -17.93 0.61
CA ALA A 24 11.26 -18.12 -0.66
C ALA A 24 11.07 -16.92 -1.61
N ALA A 25 9.83 -16.45 -1.77
CA ALA A 25 9.55 -15.27 -2.60
C ALA A 25 10.26 -14.01 -2.07
N ILE A 26 10.32 -13.83 -0.75
CA ILE A 26 11.06 -12.72 -0.14
C ILE A 26 12.56 -12.87 -0.35
N ALA A 27 13.12 -14.07 -0.22
CA ALA A 27 14.53 -14.33 -0.48
C ALA A 27 14.92 -14.00 -1.93
N ASP A 28 14.07 -14.30 -2.90
CA ASP A 28 14.27 -13.89 -4.29
C ASP A 28 14.37 -12.36 -4.42
N LEU A 29 13.46 -11.62 -3.77
CA LEU A 29 13.53 -10.15 -3.75
C LEU A 29 14.80 -9.64 -3.09
N VAL A 30 15.24 -10.27 -2.00
CA VAL A 30 16.51 -9.94 -1.32
C VAL A 30 17.69 -10.15 -2.26
N ASN A 31 17.74 -11.30 -2.93
CA ASN A 31 18.81 -11.70 -3.82
C ASN A 31 18.90 -10.77 -5.05
N LEU A 32 17.75 -10.37 -5.59
CA LEU A 32 17.67 -9.54 -6.80
C LEU A 32 17.92 -8.06 -6.53
N PHE A 33 17.31 -7.51 -5.48
CA PHE A 33 17.27 -6.05 -5.28
C PHE A 33 18.19 -5.54 -4.17
N ARG A 34 18.66 -6.41 -3.27
CA ARG A 34 19.47 -6.06 -2.09
C ARG A 34 18.89 -4.86 -1.30
N PRO A 35 17.61 -4.88 -0.92
CA PRO A 35 16.99 -3.77 -0.20
C PRO A 35 17.54 -3.67 1.23
N GLU A 36 17.51 -2.47 1.82
CA GLU A 36 17.78 -2.32 3.26
C GLU A 36 16.60 -2.82 4.11
N ARG A 37 15.38 -2.74 3.57
CA ARG A 37 14.16 -3.12 4.28
C ARG A 37 13.05 -3.59 3.34
N ILE A 38 12.34 -4.61 3.79
CA ILE A 38 11.09 -5.12 3.23
C ILE A 38 10.00 -4.90 4.29
N LEU A 39 8.92 -4.22 3.91
CA LEU A 39 7.79 -3.95 4.80
C LEU A 39 6.56 -4.73 4.35
N VAL A 40 6.08 -5.63 5.20
CA VAL A 40 4.85 -6.39 4.96
C VAL A 40 3.68 -5.55 5.46
N GLY A 41 2.89 -5.02 4.52
CA GLY A 41 1.74 -4.16 4.80
C GLY A 41 0.39 -4.80 4.46
N GLY A 42 -0.67 -3.98 4.54
CA GLY A 42 -2.03 -4.37 4.17
C GLY A 42 -2.65 -5.43 5.08
N TRP A 43 -3.77 -6.00 4.64
CA TRP A 43 -4.50 -7.05 5.37
C TRP A 43 -3.64 -8.29 5.61
N ALA A 44 -2.72 -8.59 4.69
CA ALA A 44 -1.75 -9.68 4.84
C ALA A 44 -0.83 -9.43 6.04
N GLY A 45 -0.20 -8.26 6.18
CA GLY A 45 0.62 -7.95 7.37
C GLY A 45 -0.16 -7.99 8.69
N LEU A 46 -1.45 -7.64 8.66
CA LEU A 46 -2.36 -7.69 9.81
C LEU A 46 -2.75 -9.13 10.19
N LEU A 47 -2.96 -10.02 9.21
CA LEU A 47 -3.29 -11.45 9.42
C LEU A 47 -2.06 -12.32 9.70
N LEU A 48 -0.92 -12.00 9.07
CA LEU A 48 0.36 -12.67 9.28
C LEU A 48 0.90 -12.44 10.69
N GLY A 49 0.64 -11.24 11.25
CA GLY A 49 0.88 -10.89 12.64
C GLY A 49 2.25 -11.32 13.20
N PRO A 50 2.35 -11.56 14.52
CA PRO A 50 3.55 -12.07 15.18
C PRO A 50 3.80 -13.57 14.98
N ARG A 51 2.80 -14.34 14.53
CA ARG A 51 2.90 -15.80 14.47
C ARG A 51 3.54 -16.29 13.18
N LEU A 52 3.20 -15.71 12.03
CA LEU A 52 3.75 -16.18 10.75
C LEU A 52 5.05 -15.47 10.38
N LEU A 53 5.21 -14.20 10.75
CA LEU A 53 6.40 -13.43 10.39
C LEU A 53 7.73 -14.06 10.87
N PRO A 54 7.82 -14.67 12.07
CA PRO A 54 9.04 -15.39 12.47
C PRO A 54 9.38 -16.56 11.55
N ALA A 55 8.40 -17.36 11.14
CA ALA A 55 8.59 -18.48 10.21
C ALA A 55 9.00 -17.96 8.82
N VAL A 56 8.34 -16.91 8.32
CA VAL A 56 8.70 -16.25 7.06
C VAL A 56 10.13 -15.72 7.09
N ARG A 57 10.56 -15.07 8.19
CA ARG A 57 11.94 -14.59 8.35
C ARG A 57 12.95 -15.73 8.35
N ARG A 58 12.62 -16.85 9.02
CA ARG A 58 13.44 -18.05 9.04
C ARG A 58 13.66 -18.58 7.62
N TYR A 59 12.59 -18.88 6.89
CA TYR A 59 12.68 -19.37 5.51
C TYR A 59 13.37 -18.37 4.57
N ALA A 60 13.04 -17.07 4.68
CA ALA A 60 13.72 -16.04 3.88
C ALA A 60 15.24 -16.02 4.15
N SER A 61 15.67 -16.23 5.40
CA SER A 61 17.10 -16.30 5.72
C SER A 61 17.77 -17.59 5.27
N GLU A 62 17.04 -18.71 5.22
CA GLU A 62 17.52 -19.99 4.72
C GLU A 62 17.75 -19.96 3.20
N TYR A 63 16.91 -19.24 2.46
CA TYR A 63 16.99 -19.17 0.99
C TYR A 63 17.76 -17.96 0.45
N ALA A 64 17.92 -16.89 1.25
CA ALA A 64 18.67 -15.71 0.81
C ALA A 64 20.19 -15.98 0.79
N LEU A 65 20.88 -15.37 -0.17
CA LEU A 65 22.33 -15.32 -0.17
C LEU A 65 22.82 -14.57 1.08
N ARG A 66 23.87 -15.09 1.70
CA ARG A 66 24.38 -14.59 2.99
C ARG A 66 24.58 -13.07 3.03
N HIS A 67 25.30 -12.52 2.06
CA HIS A 67 25.68 -11.10 2.06
C HIS A 67 24.49 -10.13 1.95
N PRO A 68 23.56 -10.28 0.99
CA PRO A 68 22.36 -9.43 0.94
C PRO A 68 21.35 -9.74 2.06
N GLY A 69 21.26 -11.00 2.51
CA GLY A 69 20.41 -11.42 3.62
C GLY A 69 20.79 -10.74 4.94
N GLU A 70 22.08 -10.68 5.28
CA GLU A 70 22.59 -10.02 6.49
C GLU A 70 22.30 -8.50 6.53
N ARG A 71 21.99 -7.89 5.38
CA ARG A 71 21.76 -6.44 5.25
C ARG A 71 20.29 -6.04 5.08
N THR A 72 19.39 -7.02 4.97
CA THR A 72 17.96 -6.76 4.77
C THR A 72 17.18 -6.98 6.06
N THR A 73 16.30 -6.05 6.40
CA THR A 73 15.31 -6.21 7.49
C THR A 73 13.91 -6.48 6.94
N ILE A 74 13.13 -7.37 7.56
CA ILE A 74 11.77 -7.72 7.10
C ILE A 74 10.77 -7.39 8.21
N ASP A 75 10.09 -6.26 8.18
CA ASP A 75 9.23 -5.79 9.28
C ASP A 75 7.77 -5.59 8.86
N LEU A 76 6.87 -5.41 9.83
CA LEU A 76 5.48 -5.02 9.55
C LEU A 76 5.38 -3.53 9.27
N GLY A 77 4.55 -3.16 8.30
CA GLY A 77 4.18 -1.78 8.02
C GLY A 77 3.38 -1.17 9.19
N ARG A 78 3.67 0.09 9.53
CA ARG A 78 3.04 0.77 10.69
C ARG A 78 1.75 1.52 10.37
N LEU A 79 1.48 1.76 9.09
CA LEU A 79 0.30 2.54 8.65
C LEU A 79 -1.00 1.72 8.68
N GLY A 80 -0.91 0.40 8.88
CA GLY A 80 -2.09 -0.46 9.02
C GLY A 80 -3.05 -0.35 7.83
N PRO A 81 -4.37 -0.32 8.08
CA PRO A 81 -5.39 -0.18 7.04
C PRO A 81 -5.25 1.10 6.20
N ASP A 82 -4.69 2.16 6.78
CA ASP A 82 -4.57 3.46 6.14
C ASP A 82 -3.39 3.56 5.17
N ALA A 83 -2.54 2.52 5.08
CA ALA A 83 -1.35 2.53 4.23
C ALA A 83 -1.65 2.93 2.78
N VAL A 84 -2.76 2.45 2.22
CA VAL A 84 -3.19 2.77 0.85
C VAL A 84 -3.67 4.21 0.75
N THR A 85 -4.54 4.65 1.66
CA THR A 85 -5.09 6.01 1.67
C THR A 85 -3.99 7.07 1.84
N VAL A 86 -3.09 6.85 2.80
CA VAL A 86 -1.92 7.71 3.04
C VAL A 86 -1.03 7.72 1.80
N GLY A 87 -0.70 6.56 1.25
CA GLY A 87 0.09 6.44 0.02
C GLY A 87 -0.53 7.21 -1.16
N ALA A 88 -1.82 7.02 -1.42
CA ALA A 88 -2.53 7.71 -2.48
C ALA A 88 -2.53 9.24 -2.30
N ALA A 89 -2.68 9.73 -1.06
CA ALA A 89 -2.62 11.17 -0.77
C ALA A 89 -1.22 11.77 -1.02
N THR A 90 -0.15 10.97 -0.96
CA THR A 90 1.21 11.47 -1.27
C THR A 90 1.39 11.79 -2.75
N LEU A 91 0.65 11.16 -3.66
CA LEU A 91 0.81 11.37 -5.10
C LEU A 91 0.51 12.82 -5.53
N PRO A 92 -0.69 13.39 -5.26
CA PRO A 92 -0.96 14.79 -5.60
C PRO A 92 -0.10 15.77 -4.79
N LEU A 93 0.28 15.40 -3.56
CA LEU A 93 1.14 16.24 -2.72
C LEU A 93 2.58 16.33 -3.27
N ALA A 94 3.15 15.19 -3.69
CA ALA A 94 4.46 15.13 -4.32
C ALA A 94 4.48 15.93 -5.63
N ASP A 95 3.43 15.79 -6.42
CA ASP A 95 3.24 16.52 -7.67
C ASP A 95 3.08 18.05 -7.47
N PHE A 96 2.35 18.46 -6.42
CA PHE A 96 2.27 19.86 -6.01
C PHE A 96 3.64 20.43 -5.59
N PHE A 97 4.41 19.69 -4.80
CA PHE A 97 5.73 20.12 -4.37
C PHE A 97 6.76 20.14 -5.51
N ALA A 98 6.73 19.15 -6.41
CA ALA A 98 7.59 19.12 -7.60
C ALA A 98 7.40 20.36 -8.50
N ARG A 99 6.21 20.96 -8.49
CA ARG A 99 5.90 22.20 -9.21
C ARG A 99 6.15 23.48 -8.42
N GLY A 100 6.76 23.40 -7.24
CA GLY A 100 7.05 24.56 -6.39
C GLY A 100 5.80 25.16 -5.74
N GLY A 101 4.80 24.34 -5.41
CA GLY A 101 3.61 24.78 -4.69
C GLY A 101 2.56 25.50 -5.53
N ARG A 102 2.62 25.36 -6.85
CA ARG A 102 1.59 25.90 -7.76
C ARG A 102 0.46 24.88 -7.91
N HIS A 103 -0.77 25.31 -7.61
CA HIS A 103 -1.96 24.50 -7.89
C HIS A 103 -2.09 24.32 -9.40
N ARG A 104 -2.43 23.11 -9.86
CA ARG A 104 -2.86 22.92 -11.25
C ARG A 104 -4.10 23.78 -11.41
N ARG A 105 -3.99 24.93 -12.07
CA ARG A 105 -5.18 25.61 -12.56
C ARG A 105 -5.79 24.58 -13.49
N LEU A 106 -6.86 23.92 -13.02
CA LEU A 106 -7.79 23.31 -13.94
C LEU A 106 -8.33 24.53 -14.64
N ASP A 107 -7.71 24.89 -15.76
CA ASP A 107 -8.31 25.81 -16.70
C ASP A 107 -9.62 25.12 -17.11
N ALA A 108 -10.66 25.42 -16.34
CA ALA A 108 -12.02 25.23 -16.77
C ALA A 108 -12.17 26.15 -17.97
N GLU A 109 -12.23 25.49 -19.12
CA GLU A 109 -12.64 25.99 -20.42
C GLU A 109 -11.60 26.82 -21.20
N GLU A 110 -11.41 26.36 -22.45
CA GLU A 110 -10.93 27.10 -23.63
C GLU A 110 -9.46 26.96 -24.05
N ALA A 111 -9.23 25.94 -24.88
CA ALA A 111 -9.01 26.26 -26.29
C ALA A 111 -10.23 25.80 -27.11
N GLY A 112 -11.25 26.66 -27.22
CA GLY A 112 -12.06 26.75 -28.43
C GLY A 112 -11.26 27.54 -29.49
N GLY A 113 -11.47 27.41 -30.80
CA GLY A 113 -12.48 26.65 -31.52
C GLY A 113 -12.31 26.81 -33.03
N ASP A 114 -13.21 26.16 -33.77
CA ASP A 114 -13.74 26.72 -35.01
C ASP A 114 -15.28 26.62 -34.93
N SER A 115 -15.90 27.80 -34.89
CA SER A 115 -17.25 28.23 -35.32
C SER A 115 -18.35 27.15 -35.48
N ALA A 116 -19.57 27.26 -34.94
CA ALA A 116 -20.40 28.44 -34.75
C ALA A 116 -21.60 28.18 -33.79
N ASP A 117 -22.15 29.30 -33.28
CA ASP A 117 -23.47 29.52 -32.66
C ASP A 117 -23.58 29.45 -31.12
N GLY A 118 -23.98 30.57 -30.48
CA GLY A 118 -24.17 30.72 -29.02
C GLY A 118 -25.66 30.75 -28.62
N PRO A 119 -26.07 31.36 -27.48
CA PRO A 119 -25.47 31.45 -26.13
C PRO A 119 -26.37 30.75 -25.07
N GLN A 120 -25.86 30.35 -23.89
CA GLN A 120 -26.57 30.44 -22.58
C GLN A 120 -25.60 30.21 -21.40
N GLU A 121 -25.64 31.15 -20.47
CA GLU A 121 -24.74 31.39 -19.35
C GLU A 121 -25.33 30.80 -18.03
N GLY A 122 -24.50 30.22 -17.17
CA GLY A 122 -24.79 30.16 -15.71
C GLY A 122 -25.32 28.86 -15.06
N SER A 123 -24.68 27.70 -15.23
CA SER A 123 -25.10 26.45 -14.55
C SER A 123 -24.25 26.03 -13.33
N TRP A 124 -22.96 26.37 -13.27
CA TRP A 124 -22.05 25.74 -12.31
C TRP A 124 -22.12 26.25 -10.86
N ARG A 125 -22.75 27.40 -10.60
CA ARG A 125 -22.87 27.96 -9.24
C ARG A 125 -23.94 27.28 -8.37
N ARG A 126 -24.85 26.48 -8.95
CA ARG A 126 -26.00 25.91 -8.20
C ARG A 126 -25.65 24.62 -7.46
N VAL A 127 -24.70 23.82 -7.96
CA VAL A 127 -24.39 22.49 -7.39
C VAL A 127 -23.71 22.57 -6.02
N VAL A 128 -23.05 23.70 -5.69
CA VAL A 128 -22.28 23.82 -4.44
C VAL A 128 -23.11 24.35 -3.26
N VAL A 129 -24.27 24.97 -3.51
CA VAL A 129 -25.09 25.56 -2.43
C VAL A 129 -26.14 24.58 -1.87
N GLU A 130 -26.55 23.55 -2.62
CA GLU A 130 -27.62 22.61 -2.24
C GLU A 130 -27.19 21.48 -1.27
N ARG A 131 -26.05 21.61 -0.56
CA ARG A 131 -25.69 20.70 0.55
C ARG A 131 -25.39 21.43 1.88
N ARG A 132 -26.06 22.57 2.06
CA ARG A 132 -26.20 23.23 3.38
C ARG A 132 -27.66 23.53 3.66
N SER A 133 -28.51 22.51 3.66
CA SER A 133 -29.82 22.45 4.33
C SER A 133 -30.45 21.08 4.06
N VAL A 134 -30.20 20.11 4.93
CA VAL A 134 -31.14 19.19 5.62
C VAL A 134 -30.29 18.30 6.52
#